data_AF-A0A3S1D1S1-F1
#
_entry.id   AF-A0A3S1D1S1-F1
#
_cell.length_a   1.000
_cell.length_b   1.000
_cell.length_c   1.000
_cell.angle_alpha   90.00
_cell.angle_beta   90.00
_cell.angle_gamma   90.00
#
_symmetry.space_group_name_H-M   'P 1'
#
loop_
_entity.id
_entity.type
_entity.pdbx_description
1 polymer ?
#
loop_
_entity_poly.entity_id
_entity_poly.type
_entity_poly.pdbx_seq_one_letter_code
_entity_poly.pdbx_strand_id
1 'polypeptide(L)'
;MTFSSSGQQRSGFLFLSVSAITFLILLVNVSFKIILWHGLVFTVSSIVCPLIAGLYLLALRFCSIKEQRHLLNSSLMGLYLFCIGVFILVNLPASEYMHDNPVYQIIFDNMPKKFFATTISFVLSFYLPHHLFCKEAGAVINSPKRCVLLALIGGLSFFSFDFYFLFAGPHAHNFQQIFIDSFMVSLLLSLIIGVVYLSFVLDSKHDKKMQPASLGRRVAFPLYQYLIFFAVIVMLMCLACEYRIITFGKDNILTASCIFFPITMIVSTVLCELWGYRAHLKLIVALIGSQLLFDSFLLAVAGFPSPSFLNLNPFYNYIIPRRLPAASLSLLVTFLANSLVLHYLQGSKWQIPRWIRIVLANLCASSLLCFVDYSLLFWGVYPAEQVINLALHVWNYKLITTVLFLPVILWLCKLLEKDKAFLLKSSAAI
;
A
#
# COMPACT_ATOMS: atom_id res chain seq x y z
N MET A 1 -1.90 -34.02 10.00
CA MET A 1 -0.79 -33.45 10.80
C MET A 1 -1.09 -31.99 11.07
N THR A 2 -1.37 -31.70 12.33
CA THR A 2 -1.80 -30.40 12.87
C THR A 2 -0.62 -29.43 12.87
N PHE A 3 -0.70 -28.38 12.04
CA PHE A 3 0.33 -27.35 11.97
C PHE A 3 0.35 -26.52 13.26
N SER A 4 1.45 -26.67 14.01
CA SER A 4 1.79 -25.88 15.19
C SER A 4 1.84 -24.39 14.85
N SER A 5 1.08 -23.61 15.60
CA SER A 5 1.07 -22.15 15.60
C SER A 5 2.42 -21.59 16.03
N SER A 6 3.24 -21.19 15.06
CA SER A 6 4.43 -20.39 15.31
C SER A 6 4.02 -18.97 15.77
N GLY A 7 4.39 -18.62 17.01
CA GLY A 7 4.45 -17.26 17.53
C GLY A 7 3.20 -16.41 17.35
N GLN A 8 2.29 -16.43 18.35
CA GLN A 8 1.08 -15.61 18.33
C GLN A 8 1.43 -14.13 18.55
N GLN A 9 1.79 -13.48 17.45
CA GLN A 9 1.87 -12.04 17.32
C GLN A 9 0.49 -11.41 17.53
N ARG A 10 0.41 -10.20 18.06
CA ARG A 10 -0.89 -9.53 18.27
C ARG A 10 -1.61 -9.40 16.93
N SER A 11 -2.88 -9.82 16.90
CA SER A 11 -3.70 -9.97 15.68
C SER A 11 -3.82 -8.70 14.82
N GLY A 12 -3.55 -7.52 15.39
CA GLY A 12 -3.64 -6.23 14.70
C GLY A 12 -2.37 -5.73 14.00
N PHE A 13 -1.19 -6.33 14.19
CA PHE A 13 0.07 -5.77 13.63
C PHE A 13 0.06 -5.68 12.10
N LEU A 14 -0.37 -6.75 11.42
CA LEU A 14 -0.42 -6.80 9.95
C LEU A 14 -1.38 -5.74 9.41
N PHE A 15 -2.57 -5.62 10.00
CA PHE A 15 -3.56 -4.62 9.61
C PHE A 15 -3.00 -3.20 9.77
N LEU A 16 -2.37 -2.92 10.91
CA LEU A 16 -1.84 -1.59 11.22
C LEU A 16 -0.69 -1.19 10.30
N SER A 17 0.21 -2.11 10.01
CA SER A 17 1.35 -1.88 9.10
C SER A 17 0.90 -1.69 7.65
N VAL A 18 -0.01 -2.53 7.15
CA VAL A 18 -0.61 -2.37 5.82
C VAL A 18 -1.33 -1.03 5.69
N SER A 19 -2.12 -0.65 6.70
CA SER A 19 -2.80 0.65 6.74
C SER A 19 -1.81 1.81 6.71
N ALA A 20 -0.77 1.79 7.55
CA ALA A 20 0.25 2.84 7.59
C ALA A 20 0.97 3.00 6.25
N ILE A 21 1.37 1.89 5.60
CA ILE A 21 1.99 1.89 4.27
C ILE A 21 1.03 2.48 3.23
N THR A 22 -0.25 2.09 3.28
CA THR A 22 -1.27 2.56 2.33
C THR A 22 -1.48 4.07 2.45
N PHE A 23 -1.63 4.60 3.67
CA PHE A 23 -1.80 6.04 3.88
C PHE A 23 -0.55 6.85 3.51
N LEU A 24 0.65 6.31 3.73
CA LEU A 24 1.90 6.96 3.31
C LEU A 24 2.01 7.06 1.79
N ILE A 25 1.74 5.97 1.07
CA ILE A 25 1.73 5.98 -0.40
C ILE A 25 0.61 6.90 -0.93
N LEU A 26 -0.55 6.90 -0.27
CA LEU A 26 -1.63 7.79 -0.59
C LEU A 26 -1.26 9.27 -0.42
N LEU A 27 -0.56 9.63 0.66
CA LEU A 27 -0.07 10.98 0.88
C LEU A 27 0.81 11.46 -0.30
N VAL A 28 1.72 10.60 -0.78
CA VAL A 28 2.56 10.94 -1.95
C VAL A 28 1.68 11.29 -3.16
N ASN A 29 0.66 10.48 -3.45
CA ASN A 29 -0.22 10.67 -4.61
C ASN A 29 -1.06 11.96 -4.53
N VAL A 30 -1.45 12.37 -3.33
CA VAL A 30 -2.40 13.47 -3.11
C VAL A 30 -1.74 14.77 -2.62
N SER A 31 -0.43 14.75 -2.38
CA SER A 31 0.39 15.82 -1.80
C SER A 31 0.16 17.25 -2.34
N PHE A 32 -0.04 17.46 -3.65
CA PHE A 32 -0.29 18.81 -4.21
C PHE A 32 -1.76 19.22 -4.25
N LYS A 33 -2.69 18.36 -3.84
CA LYS A 33 -4.11 18.70 -3.91
C LYS A 33 -4.49 19.68 -2.79
N ILE A 34 -5.07 20.79 -3.19
CA ILE A 34 -5.62 21.84 -2.33
C ILE A 34 -7.15 21.79 -2.44
N ILE A 35 -7.83 21.83 -1.29
CA ILE A 35 -9.28 21.86 -1.15
C ILE A 35 -9.68 23.29 -0.79
N LEU A 36 -10.73 23.80 -1.45
CA LEU A 36 -11.34 25.07 -1.13
C LEU A 36 -12.73 24.81 -0.53
N TRP A 37 -12.91 25.04 0.78
CA TRP A 37 -14.17 24.75 1.46
C TRP A 37 -14.64 25.92 2.31
N HIS A 38 -15.76 26.54 1.94
CA HIS A 38 -16.37 27.67 2.65
C HIS A 38 -15.38 28.80 3.03
N GLY A 39 -14.42 29.10 2.16
CA GLY A 39 -13.41 30.15 2.37
C GLY A 39 -12.09 29.66 2.99
N LEU A 40 -12.04 28.45 3.54
CA LEU A 40 -10.79 27.81 3.96
C LEU A 40 -10.08 27.20 2.75
N VAL A 41 -8.77 27.44 2.65
CA VAL A 41 -7.92 26.87 1.59
C VAL A 41 -6.86 26.00 2.23
N PHE A 42 -7.05 24.68 2.20
CA PHE A 42 -6.13 23.76 2.87
C PHE A 42 -5.69 22.60 1.99
N THR A 43 -4.49 22.09 2.24
CA THR A 43 -3.91 20.93 1.53
C THR A 43 -4.45 19.62 2.08
N VAL A 44 -4.66 18.61 1.24
CA VAL A 44 -5.11 17.28 1.69
C VAL A 44 -4.12 16.62 2.67
N SER A 45 -2.83 16.98 2.60
CA SER A 45 -1.83 16.53 3.58
C SER A 45 -2.18 16.91 5.02
N SER A 46 -2.95 17.99 5.25
CA SER A 46 -3.42 18.36 6.59
C SER A 46 -4.42 17.36 7.18
N ILE A 47 -5.07 16.54 6.36
CA ILE A 47 -5.97 15.47 6.79
C ILE A 47 -5.20 14.15 6.94
N VAL A 48 -4.37 13.81 5.95
CA VAL A 48 -3.68 12.51 5.90
C VAL A 48 -2.58 12.39 6.95
N CYS A 49 -1.83 13.46 7.22
CA CYS A 49 -0.73 13.44 8.20
C CYS A 49 -1.21 13.13 9.64
N PRO A 50 -2.29 13.75 10.15
CA PRO A 50 -2.90 13.35 11.42
C PRO A 50 -3.38 11.89 11.46
N LEU A 51 -3.93 11.36 10.36
CA LEU A 51 -4.36 9.96 10.29
C LEU A 51 -3.16 9.00 10.42
N ILE A 52 -2.04 9.30 9.75
CA ILE A 52 -0.78 8.53 9.90
C ILE A 52 -0.28 8.60 11.35
N ALA A 53 -0.34 9.78 11.98
CA ALA A 53 0.01 9.94 13.38
C ALA A 53 -0.90 9.11 14.32
N GLY A 54 -2.19 9.03 14.02
CA GLY A 54 -3.15 8.19 14.72
C GLY A 54 -2.83 6.70 14.60
N LEU A 55 -2.48 6.22 13.41
CA LEU A 55 -2.03 4.83 13.20
C LEU A 55 -0.74 4.54 13.97
N TYR A 56 0.20 5.49 13.98
CA TYR A 56 1.41 5.38 14.78
C TYR A 56 1.11 5.35 16.28
N LEU A 57 0.15 6.15 16.77
CA LEU A 57 -0.31 6.12 18.17
C LEU A 57 -0.92 4.76 18.55
N LEU A 58 -1.71 4.17 17.65
CA LEU A 58 -2.23 2.81 17.83
C LEU A 58 -1.08 1.78 17.86
N ALA A 59 -0.02 1.98 17.07
CA ALA A 59 1.16 1.12 17.07
C ALA A 59 1.90 1.22 18.41
N LEU A 60 2.02 2.43 18.97
CA LEU A 60 2.64 2.65 20.27
C LEU A 60 1.89 1.92 21.39
N ARG A 61 0.56 1.76 21.30
CA ARG A 61 -0.25 1.05 22.29
C ARG A 61 -0.23 -0.47 22.11
N PHE A 62 -0.44 -0.92 20.88
CA PHE A 62 -0.74 -2.32 20.61
C PHE A 62 0.49 -3.15 20.21
N CYS A 63 1.61 -2.54 19.82
CA CYS A 63 2.78 -3.27 19.37
C CYS A 63 3.92 -3.22 20.38
N SER A 64 4.77 -4.25 20.37
CA SER A 64 6.05 -4.25 21.08
C SER A 64 7.06 -3.30 20.43
N ILE A 65 8.12 -2.92 21.15
CA ILE A 65 9.17 -2.02 20.62
C ILE A 65 9.80 -2.58 19.33
N LYS A 66 9.99 -3.89 19.24
CA LYS A 66 10.53 -4.53 18.03
C LYS A 66 9.58 -4.42 16.85
N GLU A 67 8.29 -4.63 17.09
CA GLU A 67 7.24 -4.47 16.07
C GLU A 67 7.08 -3.01 15.64
N GLN A 68 7.16 -2.06 16.56
CA GLN A 68 7.10 -0.62 16.25
C GLN A 68 8.25 -0.23 15.30
N ARG A 69 9.48 -0.65 15.61
CA ARG A 69 10.64 -0.43 14.72
C ARG A 69 10.45 -1.10 13.36
N HIS A 70 9.91 -2.31 13.35
CA HIS A 70 9.64 -3.01 12.11
C HIS A 70 8.57 -2.31 11.26
N LEU A 71 7.51 -1.79 11.87
CA LEU A 71 6.49 -1.00 11.18
C LEU A 71 7.13 0.22 10.52
N LEU A 72 7.95 0.97 11.26
CA LEU A 72 8.65 2.14 10.74
C LEU A 72 9.63 1.78 9.61
N ASN A 73 10.41 0.71 9.76
CA ASN A 73 11.32 0.22 8.72
C ASN A 73 10.57 -0.22 7.45
N SER A 74 9.47 -0.97 7.60
CA SER A 74 8.64 -1.41 6.48
C SER A 74 7.98 -0.24 5.76
N SER A 75 7.50 0.76 6.51
CA SER A 75 6.94 1.99 5.95
C SER A 75 7.97 2.78 5.15
N LEU A 76 9.18 2.95 5.69
CA LEU A 76 10.27 3.64 5.00
C LEU A 76 10.71 2.89 3.74
N MET A 77 10.88 1.57 3.83
CA MET A 77 11.17 0.71 2.67
C MET A 77 10.06 0.79 1.62
N GLY A 78 8.81 0.86 2.06
CA GLY A 78 7.65 1.01 1.18
C GLY A 78 7.66 2.31 0.39
N LEU A 79 8.00 3.43 1.04
CA LEU A 79 8.18 4.71 0.35
C LEU A 79 9.28 4.62 -0.72
N TYR A 80 10.45 4.07 -0.38
CA TYR A 80 11.55 3.90 -1.33
C TYR A 80 11.17 3.02 -2.52
N LEU A 81 10.55 1.86 -2.26
CA LEU A 81 10.16 0.94 -3.33
C LEU A 81 9.10 1.55 -4.23
N PHE A 82 8.11 2.24 -3.65
CA PHE A 82 7.10 2.98 -4.40
C PHE A 82 7.75 4.05 -5.29
N CYS A 83 8.73 4.80 -4.78
CA CYS A 83 9.42 5.82 -5.55
C CYS A 83 10.25 5.25 -6.69
N ILE A 84 11.07 4.22 -6.43
CA ILE A 84 11.87 3.56 -7.48
C ILE A 84 10.95 3.05 -8.58
N GLY A 85 9.85 2.41 -8.18
CA GLY A 85 8.79 1.98 -9.05
C GLY A 85 8.26 3.12 -9.91
N VAL A 86 7.64 4.12 -9.31
CA VAL A 86 7.09 5.29 -10.03
C VAL A 86 8.15 5.93 -10.92
N PHE A 87 9.39 6.08 -10.48
CA PHE A 87 10.48 6.62 -11.29
C PHE A 87 10.74 5.78 -12.56
N ILE A 88 10.77 4.44 -12.45
CA ILE A 88 10.90 3.56 -13.62
C ILE A 88 9.69 3.75 -14.55
N LEU A 89 8.47 3.77 -14.02
CA LEU A 89 7.28 3.98 -14.86
C LEU A 89 7.28 5.35 -15.52
N VAL A 90 7.77 6.38 -14.83
CA VAL A 90 7.78 7.77 -15.31
C VAL A 90 8.75 7.99 -16.46
N ASN A 91 9.82 7.21 -16.52
CA ASN A 91 10.81 7.30 -17.60
C ASN A 91 10.51 6.42 -18.82
N LEU A 92 9.42 5.63 -18.80
CA LEU A 92 8.99 4.86 -19.98
C LEU A 92 8.32 5.77 -21.02
N PRO A 93 8.48 5.50 -22.33
CA PRO A 93 7.91 6.33 -23.39
C PRO A 93 6.38 6.40 -23.25
N ALA A 94 5.86 7.60 -23.01
CA ALA A 94 4.42 7.84 -22.96
C ALA A 94 3.83 7.78 -24.38
N SER A 95 2.55 7.41 -24.48
CA SER A 95 1.83 7.50 -25.75
C SER A 95 1.73 8.96 -26.24
N GLU A 96 1.81 9.18 -27.55
CA GLU A 96 1.78 10.51 -28.19
C GLU A 96 0.59 11.38 -27.72
N TYR A 97 -0.56 10.75 -27.41
CA TYR A 97 -1.77 11.41 -26.91
C TYR A 97 -1.68 11.98 -25.48
N MET A 98 -0.61 11.72 -24.72
CA MET A 98 -0.44 12.19 -23.34
C MET A 98 0.62 13.29 -23.18
N HIS A 99 1.39 13.62 -24.22
CA HIS A 99 2.54 14.53 -24.10
C HIS A 99 2.12 15.98 -23.80
N ASP A 100 0.96 16.40 -24.31
CA ASP A 100 0.50 17.79 -24.26
C ASP A 100 -0.48 18.11 -23.11
N ASN A 101 -0.76 17.16 -22.21
CA ASN A 101 -1.67 17.43 -21.09
C ASN A 101 -0.90 18.08 -19.92
N PRO A 102 -1.14 19.38 -19.61
CA PRO A 102 -0.40 20.11 -18.58
C PRO A 102 -0.57 19.49 -17.20
N VAL A 103 -1.68 18.78 -16.96
CA VAL A 103 -1.93 18.14 -15.68
C VAL A 103 -1.08 16.89 -15.50
N TYR A 104 -0.80 16.15 -16.59
CA TYR A 104 0.14 15.03 -16.54
C TYR A 104 1.55 15.51 -16.23
N GLN A 105 2.01 16.57 -16.89
CA GLN A 105 3.33 17.16 -16.65
C GLN A 105 3.47 17.61 -15.18
N ILE A 106 2.50 18.36 -14.63
CA ILE A 106 2.54 18.81 -13.23
C ILE A 106 2.53 17.63 -12.24
N ILE A 107 1.73 16.59 -12.49
CA ILE A 107 1.62 15.43 -11.59
C ILE A 107 2.91 14.62 -11.55
N PHE A 108 3.54 14.41 -12.71
CA PHE A 108 4.68 13.50 -12.88
C PHE A 108 6.05 14.19 -12.79
N ASP A 109 6.22 15.42 -13.30
CA ASP A 109 7.50 16.14 -13.22
C ASP A 109 7.86 16.49 -11.78
N ASN A 110 6.85 16.76 -10.95
CA ASN A 110 7.06 17.06 -9.53
C ASN A 110 7.03 15.82 -8.62
N MET A 111 6.91 14.59 -9.17
CA MET A 111 6.92 13.36 -8.35
C MET A 111 8.16 13.21 -7.46
N PRO A 112 9.39 13.47 -7.95
CA PRO A 112 10.57 13.39 -7.09
C PRO A 112 10.45 14.31 -5.88
N LYS A 113 9.95 15.55 -6.09
CA LYS A 113 9.75 16.51 -5.00
C LYS A 113 8.75 16.01 -3.96
N LYS A 114 7.61 15.44 -4.39
CA LYS A 114 6.61 14.85 -3.48
C LYS A 114 7.20 13.73 -2.63
N PHE A 115 8.01 12.89 -3.26
CA PHE A 115 8.69 11.79 -2.58
C PHE A 115 9.71 12.29 -1.56
N PHE A 116 10.58 13.23 -1.94
CA PHE A 116 11.59 13.77 -1.03
C PHE A 116 10.94 14.46 0.18
N ALA A 117 9.89 15.25 -0.06
CA ALA A 117 9.14 15.90 1.01
C ALA A 117 8.57 14.88 2.02
N THR A 118 7.82 13.90 1.53
CA THR A 118 7.15 12.90 2.39
C THR A 118 8.14 11.99 3.12
N THR A 119 9.21 11.54 2.46
CA THR A 119 10.22 10.66 3.07
C THR A 119 11.02 11.35 4.16
N ILE A 120 11.58 12.53 3.88
CA ILE A 120 12.39 13.27 4.86
C ILE A 120 11.52 13.65 6.05
N SER A 121 10.29 14.12 5.79
CA SER A 121 9.34 14.46 6.86
C SER A 121 9.00 13.23 7.71
N PHE A 122 8.76 12.07 7.10
CA PHE A 122 8.46 10.84 7.85
C PHE A 122 9.64 10.42 8.74
N VAL A 123 10.87 10.54 8.23
CA VAL A 123 12.08 10.22 8.99
C VAL A 123 12.25 11.15 10.18
N LEU A 124 12.14 12.46 9.97
CA LEU A 124 12.32 13.47 11.02
C LEU A 124 11.22 13.42 12.09
N SER A 125 10.00 13.08 11.71
CA SER A 125 8.83 13.17 12.60
C SER A 125 8.52 11.88 13.36
N PHE A 126 8.73 10.71 12.76
CA PHE A 126 8.42 9.44 13.40
C PHE A 126 9.66 8.58 13.61
N TYR A 127 10.46 8.37 12.57
CA TYR A 127 11.55 7.40 12.61
C TYR A 127 12.65 7.75 13.61
N LEU A 128 13.19 8.98 13.50
CA LEU A 128 14.30 9.45 14.32
C LEU A 128 13.87 9.67 15.78
N PRO A 129 12.74 10.35 16.09
CA PRO A 129 12.25 10.46 17.46
C PRO A 129 11.99 9.10 18.10
N HIS A 130 11.39 8.15 17.37
CA HIS A 130 11.18 6.81 17.89
C HIS A 130 12.49 6.11 18.25
N HIS A 131 13.50 6.21 17.38
CA HIS A 131 14.80 5.58 17.59
C HIS A 131 15.55 6.18 18.79
N LEU A 132 15.50 7.51 18.98
CA LEU A 132 16.14 8.19 20.11
C LEU A 132 15.42 7.88 21.44
N PHE A 133 14.11 8.15 21.52
CA PHE A 133 13.38 8.08 22.78
C PHE A 133 13.08 6.64 23.25
N CYS A 134 12.98 5.66 22.34
CA CYS A 134 12.68 4.28 22.70
C CYS A 134 13.92 3.41 22.95
N LYS A 135 15.14 3.95 22.79
CA LYS A 135 16.40 3.23 23.07
C LYS A 135 16.85 3.43 24.52
N GLU A 136 16.59 4.60 25.11
CA GLU A 136 17.11 4.97 26.43
C GLU A 136 16.13 4.77 27.59
N ALA A 137 14.81 4.66 27.33
CA ALA A 137 13.84 4.48 28.40
C ALA A 137 12.59 3.71 27.95
N GLY A 138 12.49 2.43 28.35
CA GLY A 138 11.21 1.69 28.33
C GLY A 138 10.10 2.39 29.13
N ALA A 139 10.44 3.41 29.92
CA ALA A 139 9.51 4.23 30.70
C ALA A 139 8.69 5.25 29.87
N VAL A 140 9.14 5.66 28.67
CA VAL A 140 8.37 6.61 27.82
C VAL A 140 7.08 5.95 27.29
N ILE A 141 7.19 4.69 26.85
CA ILE A 141 6.08 3.92 26.27
C ILE A 141 5.10 3.40 27.33
N ASN A 142 5.55 3.28 28.59
CA ASN A 142 4.70 2.79 29.68
C ASN A 142 3.59 3.78 30.10
N SER A 143 3.70 5.06 29.74
CA SER A 143 2.68 6.04 30.07
C SER A 143 1.88 6.46 28.84
N PRO A 144 0.54 6.29 28.84
CA PRO A 144 -0.29 6.61 27.68
C PRO A 144 -0.23 8.10 27.30
N LYS A 145 0.00 8.98 28.28
CA LYS A 145 0.15 10.43 28.06
C LYS A 145 1.38 10.76 27.21
N ARG A 146 2.53 10.11 27.46
CA ARG A 146 3.76 10.34 26.67
C ARG A 146 3.64 9.77 25.26
N CYS A 147 2.96 8.64 25.08
CA CYS A 147 2.68 8.10 23.74
C CYS A 147 1.83 9.06 22.89
N VAL A 148 0.79 9.65 23.50
CA VAL A 148 -0.04 10.67 22.84
C VAL A 148 0.80 11.90 22.49
N LEU A 149 1.58 12.41 23.43
CA LEU A 149 2.46 13.55 23.18
C LEU A 149 3.43 13.27 22.01
N LEU A 150 4.08 12.11 22.01
CA LEU A 150 5.01 11.71 20.95
C LEU A 150 4.31 11.63 19.58
N ALA A 151 3.10 11.06 19.52
CA ALA A 151 2.35 10.94 18.27
C ALA A 151 1.84 12.30 17.78
N LEU A 152 1.38 13.19 18.67
CA LEU A 152 0.89 14.52 18.32
C LEU A 152 2.02 15.42 17.80
N ILE A 153 3.17 15.44 18.50
CA ILE A 153 4.35 16.18 18.05
C ILE A 153 4.85 15.60 16.71
N GLY A 154 4.86 14.27 16.58
CA GLY A 154 5.16 13.60 15.32
C GLY A 154 4.22 14.02 14.19
N GLY A 155 2.91 14.00 14.40
CA GLY A 155 1.92 14.38 13.38
C GLY A 155 2.00 15.84 12.96
N LEU A 156 2.14 16.77 13.91
CA LEU A 156 2.28 18.20 13.63
C LEU A 156 3.59 18.50 12.89
N SER A 157 4.71 17.96 13.35
CA SER A 157 6.00 18.12 12.65
C SER A 157 5.95 17.48 11.26
N PHE A 158 5.28 16.33 11.09
CA PHE A 158 5.19 15.63 9.82
C PHE A 158 4.46 16.47 8.78
N PHE A 159 3.30 17.02 9.14
CA PHE A 159 2.59 17.97 8.30
C PHE A 159 3.43 19.22 7.97
N SER A 160 4.11 19.78 8.98
CA SER A 160 4.81 21.06 8.83
C SER A 160 6.02 20.93 7.89
N PHE A 161 6.83 19.88 8.06
CA PHE A 161 7.96 19.59 7.16
C PHE A 161 7.49 19.19 5.77
N ASP A 162 6.44 18.38 5.65
CA ASP A 162 5.92 17.93 4.36
C ASP A 162 5.40 19.12 3.54
N PHE A 163 4.59 19.98 4.16
CA PHE A 163 4.09 21.20 3.54
C PHE A 163 5.24 22.13 3.12
N TYR A 164 6.20 22.35 4.01
CA TYR A 164 7.33 23.23 3.72
C TYR A 164 8.12 22.71 2.51
N PHE A 165 8.52 21.44 2.49
CA PHE A 165 9.26 20.88 1.36
C PHE A 165 8.47 20.84 0.05
N LEU A 166 7.15 20.65 0.10
CA LEU A 166 6.29 20.67 -1.08
C LEU A 166 6.14 22.08 -1.67
N PHE A 167 5.96 23.10 -0.81
CA PHE A 167 5.50 24.42 -1.24
C PHE A 167 6.53 25.55 -1.08
N ALA A 168 7.73 25.32 -0.54
CA ALA A 168 8.78 26.35 -0.36
C ALA A 168 9.37 26.95 -1.66
N GLY A 169 8.80 26.66 -2.83
CA GLY A 169 9.21 27.25 -4.12
C GLY A 169 8.45 28.54 -4.46
N PRO A 170 8.91 29.31 -5.47
CA PRO A 170 8.45 30.68 -5.75
C PRO A 170 7.01 30.83 -6.29
N HIS A 171 6.19 29.77 -6.35
CA HIS A 171 4.92 29.76 -7.10
C HIS A 171 3.64 29.50 -6.28
N ALA A 172 3.70 29.53 -4.94
CA ALA A 172 2.48 29.42 -4.13
C ALA A 172 1.87 30.80 -3.86
N HIS A 173 0.96 31.25 -4.75
CA HIS A 173 0.07 32.36 -4.42
C HIS A 173 -0.66 32.05 -3.10
N ASN A 174 -0.64 32.99 -2.15
CA ASN A 174 -1.20 32.86 -0.80
C ASN A 174 -0.61 31.71 0.06
N PHE A 175 0.68 31.40 -0.08
CA PHE A 175 1.39 30.39 0.74
C PHE A 175 1.11 30.49 2.25
N GLN A 176 1.15 31.70 2.82
CA GLN A 176 0.95 31.91 4.25
C GLN A 176 -0.46 31.55 4.70
N GLN A 177 -1.49 31.95 3.93
CA GLN A 177 -2.87 31.63 4.24
C GLN A 177 -3.10 30.12 4.18
N ILE A 178 -2.62 29.48 3.11
CA ILE A 178 -2.79 28.02 2.91
C ILE A 178 -2.09 27.25 4.03
N PHE A 179 -0.90 27.69 4.45
CA PHE A 179 -0.20 27.06 5.56
C PHE A 179 -0.99 27.18 6.87
N ILE A 180 -1.49 28.37 7.21
CA ILE A 180 -2.21 28.60 8.46
C ILE A 180 -3.50 27.78 8.48
N ASP A 181 -4.31 27.84 7.42
CA ASP A 181 -5.56 27.08 7.31
C ASP A 181 -5.30 25.57 7.43
N SER A 182 -4.28 25.07 6.71
CA SER A 182 -3.89 23.66 6.75
C SER A 182 -3.34 23.24 8.11
N PHE A 183 -2.55 24.10 8.77
CA PHE A 183 -2.02 23.83 10.10
C PHE A 183 -3.13 23.75 11.14
N MET A 184 -4.13 24.64 11.07
CA MET A 184 -5.29 24.62 11.97
C MET A 184 -6.10 23.34 11.82
N VAL A 185 -6.35 22.90 10.58
CA VAL A 185 -7.05 21.62 10.31
C VAL A 185 -6.25 20.43 10.86
N SER A 186 -4.94 20.40 10.59
CA SER A 186 -4.05 19.32 11.06
C SER A 186 -4.00 19.23 12.59
N LEU A 187 -3.94 20.39 13.25
CA LEU A 187 -3.94 20.50 14.71
C LEU A 187 -5.27 20.04 15.31
N LEU A 188 -6.39 20.48 14.75
CA LEU A 188 -7.73 20.08 15.21
C LEU A 188 -7.94 18.57 15.08
N LEU A 189 -7.59 17.98 13.93
CA LEU A 189 -7.69 16.53 13.71
C LEU A 189 -6.78 15.73 14.65
N SER A 190 -5.53 16.18 14.81
CA SER A 190 -4.58 15.52 15.72
C SER A 190 -5.09 15.55 17.16
N LEU A 191 -5.62 16.69 17.62
CA LEU A 191 -6.22 16.83 18.95
C LEU A 191 -7.42 15.90 19.13
N ILE A 192 -8.33 15.83 18.16
CA ILE A 192 -9.48 14.90 18.22
C ILE A 192 -9.00 13.46 18.37
N ILE A 193 -8.02 13.03 17.57
CA ILE A 193 -7.44 11.68 17.65
C ILE A 193 -6.84 11.43 19.04
N GLY A 194 -6.07 12.39 19.58
CA GLY A 194 -5.47 12.31 20.90
C GLY A 194 -6.50 12.21 22.04
N VAL A 195 -7.55 13.04 21.99
CA VAL A 195 -8.64 13.05 22.98
C VAL A 195 -9.43 11.75 22.93
N VAL A 196 -9.86 11.31 21.74
CA VAL A 196 -10.59 10.04 21.55
C VAL A 196 -9.77 8.87 22.07
N TYR A 197 -8.46 8.84 21.77
CA TYR A 197 -7.57 7.82 22.29
C TYR A 197 -7.50 7.82 23.83
N LEU A 198 -7.32 8.99 24.45
CA LEU A 198 -7.26 9.10 25.91
C LEU A 198 -8.58 8.72 26.58
N SER A 199 -9.73 9.12 26.00
CA SER A 199 -11.05 8.71 26.48
C SER A 199 -11.19 7.18 26.46
N PHE A 200 -10.78 6.52 25.38
CA PHE A 200 -10.80 5.05 25.29
C PHE A 200 -9.81 4.37 26.25
N VAL A 201 -8.67 5.01 26.56
CA VAL A 201 -7.73 4.50 27.58
C VAL A 201 -8.31 4.63 28.99
N LEU A 202 -8.99 5.74 29.29
CA LEU A 202 -9.65 5.97 30.58
C LEU A 202 -10.79 4.96 30.80
N ASP A 203 -11.58 4.70 29.77
CA ASP A 203 -12.68 3.72 29.81
C ASP A 203 -12.14 2.30 30.01
N SER A 204 -11.10 1.92 29.27
CA SER A 204 -10.44 0.62 29.40
C SER A 204 -9.76 0.38 30.77
N LYS A 205 -9.46 1.42 31.55
CA LYS A 205 -8.92 1.27 32.91
C LYS A 205 -9.98 0.76 33.90
N HIS A 206 -11.27 0.96 33.62
CA HIS A 206 -12.34 0.37 34.43
C HIS A 206 -12.45 -1.15 34.23
N ASP A 207 -11.94 -1.69 33.11
CA ASP A 207 -12.27 -3.04 32.67
C ASP A 207 -11.15 -4.09 32.70
N LYS A 208 -9.92 -3.78 33.15
CA LYS A 208 -8.89 -4.81 33.45
C LYS A 208 -7.65 -4.28 34.19
N LYS A 209 -7.38 -4.85 35.37
CA LYS A 209 -6.01 -5.18 35.83
C LYS A 209 -5.45 -6.24 34.85
N MET A 210 -4.97 -5.81 33.69
CA MET A 210 -4.27 -6.71 32.75
C MET A 210 -2.83 -6.85 33.23
N GLN A 211 -2.46 -8.08 33.59
CA GLN A 211 -1.12 -8.48 34.01
C GLN A 211 -0.05 -8.02 33.01
N PRO A 212 1.18 -7.68 33.47
CA PRO A 212 2.28 -7.34 32.59
C PRO A 212 2.54 -8.53 31.65
N ALA A 213 2.41 -8.28 30.35
CA ALA A 213 2.68 -9.28 29.32
C ALA A 213 4.10 -9.84 29.53
N SER A 214 4.17 -11.16 29.60
CA SER A 214 5.36 -11.93 29.93
C SER A 214 6.58 -11.51 29.11
N LEU A 215 7.66 -11.31 29.86
CA LEU A 215 9.02 -11.10 29.39
C LEU A 215 9.44 -12.24 28.44
N GLY A 216 9.91 -11.86 27.25
CA GLY A 216 10.88 -12.65 26.48
C GLY A 216 10.38 -13.94 25.81
N ARG A 217 9.56 -13.83 24.76
CA ARG A 217 9.52 -14.88 23.72
C ARG A 217 10.06 -14.29 22.42
N ARG A 218 11.16 -14.84 21.90
CA ARG A 218 11.77 -14.42 20.62
C ARG A 218 10.75 -14.64 19.50
N VAL A 219 10.17 -13.54 19.01
CA VAL A 219 9.34 -13.53 17.80
C VAL A 219 10.30 -13.57 16.61
N ALA A 220 10.46 -14.74 16.00
CA ALA A 220 10.98 -14.82 14.64
C ALA A 220 9.87 -14.27 13.73
N PHE A 221 10.02 -13.03 13.28
CA PHE A 221 9.09 -12.44 12.32
C PHE A 221 9.15 -13.25 11.04
N PRO A 222 8.02 -13.81 10.57
CA PRO A 222 8.06 -14.71 9.44
C PRO A 222 8.27 -13.90 8.16
N LEU A 223 9.24 -14.30 7.32
CA LEU A 223 9.49 -13.77 5.97
C LEU A 223 8.21 -13.51 5.17
N TYR A 224 7.21 -14.35 5.41
CA TYR A 224 5.80 -14.18 5.06
C TYR A 224 5.24 -12.74 5.14
N GLN A 225 5.46 -12.00 6.23
CA GLN A 225 4.90 -10.65 6.40
C GLN A 225 5.59 -9.64 5.49
N TYR A 226 6.91 -9.74 5.33
CA TYR A 226 7.63 -8.89 4.39
C TYR A 226 7.17 -9.12 2.96
N LEU A 227 6.88 -10.38 2.57
CA LEU A 227 6.28 -10.70 1.28
C LEU A 227 4.90 -10.05 1.11
N ILE A 228 4.05 -10.05 2.14
CA ILE A 228 2.76 -9.34 2.10
C ILE A 228 2.96 -7.84 1.94
N PHE A 229 3.83 -7.21 2.73
CA PHE A 229 4.10 -5.78 2.62
C PHE A 229 4.61 -5.42 1.22
N PHE A 230 5.57 -6.19 0.72
CA PHE A 230 6.10 -6.03 -0.63
C PHE A 230 5.01 -6.14 -1.70
N ALA A 231 4.15 -7.16 -1.63
CA ALA A 231 3.02 -7.31 -2.55
C ALA A 231 2.03 -6.13 -2.49
N VAL A 232 1.70 -5.64 -1.28
CA VAL A 232 0.84 -4.46 -1.09
C VAL A 232 1.47 -3.21 -1.72
N ILE A 233 2.77 -2.96 -1.50
CA ILE A 233 3.46 -1.79 -2.05
C ILE A 233 3.46 -1.84 -3.58
N VAL A 234 3.82 -2.98 -4.17
CA VAL A 234 3.81 -3.17 -5.63
C VAL A 234 2.41 -2.99 -6.20
N MET A 235 1.37 -3.49 -5.52
CA MET A 235 -0.02 -3.28 -5.93
C MET A 235 -0.45 -1.83 -5.88
N LEU A 236 -0.13 -1.10 -4.82
CA LEU A 236 -0.44 0.32 -4.69
C LEU A 236 0.29 1.17 -5.74
N MET A 237 1.52 0.79 -6.08
CA MET A 237 2.27 1.37 -7.19
C MET A 237 1.60 1.13 -8.55
N CYS A 238 1.15 -0.10 -8.82
CA CYS A 238 0.36 -0.41 -10.02
C CYS A 238 -0.91 0.45 -10.09
N LEU A 239 -1.61 0.62 -8.97
CA LEU A 239 -2.86 1.38 -8.88
C LEU A 239 -2.65 2.89 -9.07
N ALA A 240 -1.55 3.43 -8.55
CA ALA A 240 -1.15 4.82 -8.73
C ALA A 240 -0.81 5.14 -10.19
N CYS A 241 -0.20 4.19 -10.91
CA CYS A 241 0.26 4.39 -12.28
C CYS A 241 -0.67 3.79 -13.35
N GLU A 242 -1.83 3.28 -12.97
CA GLU A 242 -2.79 2.62 -13.87
C GLU A 242 -3.22 3.54 -15.02
N TYR A 243 -3.35 4.84 -14.75
CA TYR A 243 -3.73 5.85 -15.74
C TYR A 243 -2.63 6.15 -16.76
N ARG A 244 -1.41 5.66 -16.56
CA ARG A 244 -0.34 5.88 -17.53
C ARG A 244 -0.39 4.80 -18.60
N ILE A 245 -0.62 5.23 -19.83
CA ILE A 245 -0.62 4.37 -21.00
C ILE A 245 0.74 4.49 -21.68
N ILE A 246 1.37 3.35 -21.96
CA ILE A 246 2.69 3.23 -22.57
C ILE A 246 2.50 2.58 -23.93
N THR A 247 3.14 3.14 -24.94
CA THR A 247 3.23 2.54 -26.28
C THR A 247 4.52 1.74 -26.39
N PHE A 248 4.40 0.44 -26.64
CA PHE A 248 5.53 -0.47 -26.81
C PHE A 248 5.64 -0.88 -28.29
N GLY A 249 6.43 -0.14 -29.07
CA GLY A 249 6.48 -0.30 -30.53
C GLY A 249 5.33 0.43 -31.25
N LYS A 250 5.16 0.18 -32.56
CA LYS A 250 4.26 0.96 -33.43
C LYS A 250 2.76 0.76 -33.14
N ASP A 251 2.33 -0.39 -32.60
CA ASP A 251 0.90 -0.72 -32.45
C ASP A 251 0.47 -1.31 -31.09
N ASN A 252 1.38 -1.62 -30.15
CA ASN A 252 1.00 -2.23 -28.87
C ASN A 252 0.84 -1.18 -27.77
N ILE A 253 -0.40 -0.96 -27.35
CA ILE A 253 -0.78 -0.08 -26.24
C ILE A 253 -0.90 -0.93 -24.97
N LEU A 254 -0.09 -0.65 -23.94
CA LEU A 254 -0.17 -1.30 -22.64
C LEU A 254 -0.34 -0.27 -21.52
N THR A 255 -1.07 -0.63 -20.47
CA THR A 255 -1.06 0.15 -19.23
C THR A 255 0.26 -0.06 -18.48
N ALA A 256 0.83 1.00 -17.92
CA ALA A 256 2.11 0.92 -17.20
C ALA A 256 2.05 -0.03 -15.99
N SER A 257 0.88 -0.13 -15.37
CA SER A 257 0.60 -1.05 -14.26
C SER A 257 0.78 -2.53 -14.64
N CYS A 258 0.62 -2.90 -15.92
CA CYS A 258 0.81 -4.28 -16.37
C CYS A 258 2.26 -4.77 -16.23
N ILE A 259 3.26 -3.88 -16.16
CA ILE A 259 4.67 -4.25 -16.07
C ILE A 259 4.99 -4.84 -14.69
N PHE A 260 4.41 -4.27 -13.63
CA PHE A 260 4.73 -4.67 -12.25
C PHE A 260 3.71 -5.66 -11.67
N PHE A 261 2.53 -5.79 -12.27
CA PHE A 261 1.52 -6.77 -11.86
C PHE A 261 2.04 -8.23 -11.75
N PRO A 262 2.89 -8.73 -12.69
CA PRO A 262 3.48 -10.07 -12.57
C PRO A 262 4.25 -10.28 -11.27
N ILE A 263 4.87 -9.24 -10.71
CA ILE A 263 5.63 -9.34 -9.46
C ILE A 263 4.70 -9.67 -8.30
N THR A 264 3.54 -9.01 -8.21
CA THR A 264 2.54 -9.35 -7.18
C THR A 264 2.03 -10.78 -7.35
N MET A 265 1.82 -11.22 -8.60
CA MET A 265 1.39 -12.60 -8.89
C MET A 265 2.44 -13.63 -8.47
N ILE A 266 3.72 -13.38 -8.73
CA ILE A 266 4.84 -14.22 -8.27
C ILE A 266 4.80 -14.37 -6.76
N VAL A 267 4.70 -13.26 -6.02
CA VAL A 267 4.67 -13.27 -4.56
C VAL A 267 3.45 -14.04 -4.04
N SER A 268 2.29 -13.84 -4.65
CA SER A 268 1.05 -14.57 -4.38
C SER A 268 1.23 -16.09 -4.56
N THR A 269 1.80 -16.53 -5.68
CA THR A 269 2.06 -17.96 -5.95
C THR A 269 3.06 -18.55 -4.96
N VAL A 270 4.17 -17.86 -4.68
CA VAL A 270 5.18 -18.29 -3.70
C VAL A 270 4.58 -18.43 -2.30
N LEU A 271 3.75 -17.46 -1.90
CA LEU A 271 3.05 -17.49 -0.61
C LEU A 271 2.11 -18.70 -0.48
N CYS A 272 1.36 -19.00 -1.54
CA CYS A 272 0.44 -20.14 -1.57
C CYS A 272 1.17 -21.49 -1.59
N GLU A 273 2.28 -21.63 -2.32
CA GLU A 273 3.08 -22.87 -2.32
C GLU A 273 3.75 -23.16 -0.98
N LEU A 274 4.29 -22.12 -0.32
CA LEU A 274 5.12 -22.31 0.87
C LEU A 274 4.35 -22.27 2.19
N TRP A 275 3.33 -21.41 2.30
CA TRP A 275 2.55 -21.22 3.53
C TRP A 275 1.09 -21.67 3.39
N GLY A 276 0.67 -22.11 2.19
CA GLY A 276 -0.64 -22.70 1.95
C GLY A 276 -1.78 -21.69 1.81
N TYR A 277 -2.99 -22.21 1.63
CA TYR A 277 -4.20 -21.44 1.30
C TYR A 277 -4.58 -20.40 2.37
N ARG A 278 -4.47 -20.72 3.67
CA ARG A 278 -4.82 -19.78 4.76
C ARG A 278 -3.93 -18.53 4.78
N ALA A 279 -2.65 -18.71 4.45
CA ALA A 279 -1.69 -17.61 4.40
C ALA A 279 -1.94 -16.72 3.18
N HIS A 280 -2.36 -17.33 2.07
CA HIS A 280 -2.77 -16.63 0.86
C HIS A 280 -4.06 -15.81 1.07
N LEU A 281 -5.08 -16.35 1.75
CA LEU A 281 -6.29 -15.58 2.08
C LEU A 281 -5.99 -14.29 2.86
N LYS A 282 -5.02 -14.31 3.77
CA LYS A 282 -4.58 -13.09 4.48
C LYS A 282 -3.91 -12.08 3.54
N LEU A 283 -3.16 -12.54 2.54
CA LEU A 283 -2.62 -11.68 1.49
C LEU A 283 -3.78 -11.05 0.71
N ILE A 284 -4.78 -11.83 0.29
CA ILE A 284 -5.96 -11.31 -0.44
C ILE A 284 -6.64 -10.21 0.36
N VAL A 285 -6.93 -10.44 1.64
CA VAL A 285 -7.57 -9.44 2.51
C VAL A 285 -6.70 -8.19 2.64
N ALA A 286 -5.37 -8.33 2.75
CA ALA A 286 -4.46 -7.18 2.81
C ALA A 286 -4.42 -6.38 1.49
N LEU A 287 -4.39 -7.07 0.34
CA LEU A 287 -4.39 -6.45 -0.99
C LEU A 287 -5.70 -5.71 -1.25
N ILE A 288 -6.85 -6.38 -1.08
CA ILE A 288 -8.17 -5.78 -1.29
C ILE A 288 -8.41 -4.66 -0.29
N GLY A 289 -8.07 -4.86 0.99
CA GLY A 289 -8.24 -3.85 2.02
C GLY A 289 -7.43 -2.59 1.74
N SER A 290 -6.15 -2.73 1.35
CA SER A 290 -5.30 -1.58 0.98
C SER A 290 -5.78 -0.88 -0.28
N GLN A 291 -6.19 -1.63 -1.31
CA GLN A 291 -6.77 -1.08 -2.52
C GLN A 291 -8.06 -0.27 -2.24
N LEU A 292 -9.02 -0.86 -1.52
CA LEU A 292 -10.27 -0.18 -1.20
C LEU A 292 -10.04 1.08 -0.38
N LEU A 293 -9.11 1.05 0.58
CA LEU A 293 -8.73 2.22 1.36
C LEU A 293 -8.12 3.31 0.47
N PHE A 294 -7.21 2.93 -0.43
CA PHE A 294 -6.57 3.85 -1.36
C PHE A 294 -7.57 4.48 -2.33
N ASP A 295 -8.40 3.66 -2.97
CA ASP A 295 -9.39 4.09 -3.96
C ASP A 295 -10.51 4.92 -3.34
N SER A 296 -11.04 4.51 -2.18
CA SER A 296 -12.11 5.25 -1.50
C SER A 296 -11.65 6.63 -1.06
N PHE A 297 -10.41 6.75 -0.60
CA PHE A 297 -9.86 8.04 -0.21
C PHE A 297 -9.55 8.91 -1.43
N LEU A 298 -9.01 8.34 -2.53
CA LEU A 298 -8.87 9.07 -3.79
C LEU A 298 -10.21 9.57 -4.32
N LEU A 299 -11.27 8.77 -4.24
CA LEU A 299 -12.62 9.17 -4.62
C LEU A 299 -13.16 10.30 -3.73
N ALA A 300 -13.01 10.16 -2.40
CA ALA A 300 -13.44 11.19 -1.45
C ALA A 300 -12.72 12.51 -1.73
N VAL A 301 -11.41 12.46 -1.93
CA VAL A 301 -10.61 13.62 -2.29
C VAL A 301 -11.04 14.19 -3.63
N ALA A 302 -11.23 13.37 -4.66
CA ALA A 302 -11.69 13.79 -5.99
C ALA A 302 -13.01 14.58 -5.94
N GLY A 303 -13.93 14.20 -5.06
CA GLY A 303 -15.21 14.88 -4.87
C GLY A 303 -15.13 16.29 -4.27
N PHE A 304 -14.03 16.66 -3.61
CA PHE A 304 -13.90 18.02 -3.05
C PHE A 304 -13.59 19.06 -4.13
N PRO A 305 -14.23 20.25 -4.06
CA PRO A 305 -14.00 21.33 -5.02
C PRO A 305 -12.52 21.74 -5.02
N SER A 306 -11.89 21.64 -6.20
CA SER A 306 -10.56 22.17 -6.46
C SER A 306 -10.67 23.60 -7.02
N PRO A 307 -9.67 24.45 -6.78
CA PRO A 307 -9.65 25.79 -7.35
C PRO A 307 -9.56 25.75 -8.89
N SER A 308 -10.07 26.79 -9.55
CA SER A 308 -10.31 26.85 -11.00
C SER A 308 -9.07 26.60 -11.88
N PHE A 309 -7.86 26.78 -11.35
CA PHE A 309 -6.60 26.58 -12.05
C PHE A 309 -6.11 25.11 -12.12
N LEU A 310 -6.75 24.17 -11.41
CA LEU A 310 -6.36 22.75 -11.38
C LEU A 310 -7.60 21.85 -11.42
N ASN A 311 -8.33 21.92 -12.55
CA ASN A 311 -9.64 21.31 -12.71
C ASN A 311 -9.57 19.92 -13.36
N LEU A 312 -9.22 18.91 -12.55
CA LEU A 312 -9.17 17.50 -12.94
C LEU A 312 -10.51 16.75 -12.75
N ASN A 313 -11.52 17.45 -12.25
CA ASN A 313 -12.79 16.86 -11.81
C ASN A 313 -13.56 16.05 -12.86
N PRO A 314 -13.62 16.41 -14.17
CA PRO A 314 -14.43 15.64 -15.12
C PRO A 314 -13.86 14.23 -15.41
N PHE A 315 -12.54 14.06 -15.42
CA PHE A 315 -11.90 12.75 -15.66
C PHE A 315 -12.04 11.82 -14.44
N TYR A 316 -11.82 12.35 -13.24
CA TYR A 316 -11.93 11.57 -12.01
C TYR A 316 -13.38 11.19 -11.66
N ASN A 317 -14.35 12.06 -11.95
CA ASN A 317 -15.75 11.79 -11.62
C ASN A 317 -16.40 10.70 -12.48
N TYR A 318 -15.93 10.48 -13.72
CA TYR A 318 -16.53 9.47 -14.61
C TYR A 318 -15.88 8.08 -14.42
N ILE A 319 -14.55 8.04 -14.23
CA ILE A 319 -13.80 6.78 -14.26
C ILE A 319 -13.68 6.16 -12.87
N ILE A 320 -13.43 6.95 -11.82
CA ILE A 320 -13.18 6.42 -10.46
C ILE A 320 -14.38 5.63 -9.89
N PRO A 321 -15.64 6.12 -9.95
CA PRO A 321 -16.75 5.40 -9.30
C PRO A 321 -17.08 4.06 -9.96
N ARG A 322 -16.85 3.92 -11.27
CA ARG A 322 -16.99 2.64 -11.98
C ARG A 322 -15.77 1.73 -11.80
N ARG A 323 -14.57 2.32 -11.68
CA ARG A 323 -13.31 1.60 -11.47
C ARG A 323 -13.29 0.87 -10.13
N LEU A 324 -13.69 1.53 -9.05
CA LEU A 324 -13.57 1.00 -7.69
C LEU A 324 -14.22 -0.41 -7.53
N PRO A 325 -15.49 -0.64 -7.93
CA PRO A 325 -16.07 -1.98 -7.86
C PRO A 325 -15.46 -2.94 -8.88
N ALA A 326 -15.10 -2.48 -10.09
CA ALA A 326 -14.54 -3.32 -11.13
C ALA A 326 -13.14 -3.84 -10.76
N ALA A 327 -12.22 -2.96 -10.36
CA ALA A 327 -10.86 -3.30 -10.01
C ALA A 327 -10.80 -4.17 -8.74
N SER A 328 -11.64 -3.88 -7.74
CA SER A 328 -11.68 -4.69 -6.50
C SER A 328 -12.21 -6.10 -6.77
N LEU A 329 -13.27 -6.24 -7.57
CA LEU A 329 -13.80 -7.54 -7.96
C LEU A 329 -12.81 -8.32 -8.84
N SER A 330 -12.18 -7.64 -9.80
CA SER A 330 -11.17 -8.21 -10.68
C SER A 330 -9.99 -8.77 -9.89
N LEU A 331 -9.47 -8.02 -8.92
CA LEU A 331 -8.38 -8.48 -8.05
C LEU A 331 -8.81 -9.61 -7.12
N LEU A 332 -10.02 -9.54 -6.56
CA LEU A 332 -10.58 -10.61 -5.73
C LEU A 332 -10.65 -11.92 -6.51
N VAL A 333 -11.26 -11.91 -7.70
CA VAL A 333 -11.43 -13.11 -8.53
C VAL A 333 -10.08 -13.66 -8.95
N THR A 334 -9.14 -12.80 -9.34
CA THR A 334 -7.80 -13.20 -9.80
C THR A 334 -7.02 -13.93 -8.72
N PHE A 335 -6.92 -13.34 -7.52
CA PHE A 335 -6.13 -13.95 -6.45
C PHE A 335 -6.84 -15.16 -5.82
N LEU A 336 -8.17 -15.18 -5.76
CA LEU A 336 -8.91 -16.37 -5.33
C LEU A 336 -8.75 -17.51 -6.33
N ALA A 337 -8.88 -17.25 -7.64
CA ALA A 337 -8.67 -18.27 -8.66
C ALA A 337 -7.26 -18.85 -8.61
N ASN A 338 -6.24 -17.99 -8.50
CA ASN A 338 -4.85 -18.44 -8.37
C ASN A 338 -4.67 -19.40 -7.19
N SER A 339 -5.20 -19.03 -6.01
CA SER A 339 -5.02 -19.84 -4.80
C SER A 339 -5.85 -21.12 -4.77
N LEU A 340 -7.09 -21.08 -5.28
CA LEU A 340 -7.97 -22.24 -5.37
C LEU A 340 -7.41 -23.29 -6.33
N VAL A 341 -6.98 -22.88 -7.52
CA VAL A 341 -6.40 -23.78 -8.51
C VAL A 341 -5.11 -24.39 -7.96
N LEU A 342 -4.24 -23.58 -7.35
CA LEU A 342 -2.98 -24.09 -6.80
C LEU A 342 -3.22 -25.07 -5.64
N HIS A 343 -4.15 -24.78 -4.74
CA HIS A 343 -4.53 -25.66 -3.64
C HIS A 343 -5.13 -26.98 -4.16
N TYR A 344 -6.01 -26.92 -5.17
CA TYR A 344 -6.61 -28.10 -5.78
C TYR A 344 -5.56 -28.99 -6.46
N LEU A 345 -4.65 -28.39 -7.24
CA LEU A 345 -3.58 -29.13 -7.93
C LEU A 345 -2.53 -29.70 -6.97
N GLN A 346 -2.32 -29.08 -5.81
CA GLN A 346 -1.47 -29.62 -4.75
C GLN A 346 -2.11 -30.85 -4.08
N GLY A 347 -3.43 -30.83 -3.88
CA GLY A 347 -4.18 -31.95 -3.28
C GLY A 347 -4.54 -33.08 -4.25
N SER A 348 -4.29 -32.91 -5.55
CA SER A 348 -4.61 -33.91 -6.56
C SER A 348 -3.72 -35.14 -6.45
N LYS A 349 -4.31 -36.33 -6.60
CA LYS A 349 -3.61 -37.64 -6.57
C LYS A 349 -2.56 -37.81 -7.68
N TRP A 350 -2.56 -36.92 -8.67
CA TRP A 350 -1.83 -37.06 -9.94
C TRP A 350 -0.37 -36.58 -9.87
N GLN A 351 0.18 -36.31 -8.66
CA GLN A 351 1.57 -35.86 -8.43
C GLN A 351 2.07 -34.84 -9.47
N ILE A 352 1.24 -33.84 -9.78
CA ILE A 352 1.55 -32.85 -10.82
C ILE A 352 2.78 -32.05 -10.39
N PRO A 353 3.81 -31.93 -11.25
CA PRO A 353 5.03 -31.23 -10.90
C PRO A 353 4.76 -29.73 -10.66
N ARG A 354 5.51 -29.15 -9.71
CA ARG A 354 5.31 -27.77 -9.22
C ARG A 354 5.21 -26.73 -10.34
N TRP A 355 6.02 -26.86 -11.39
CA TRP A 355 6.05 -25.91 -12.51
C TRP A 355 4.74 -25.91 -13.30
N ILE A 356 4.14 -27.08 -13.59
CA ILE A 356 2.84 -27.18 -14.28
C ILE A 356 1.74 -26.54 -13.43
N ARG A 357 1.75 -26.80 -12.11
CA ARG A 357 0.74 -26.21 -11.21
C ARG A 357 0.78 -24.68 -11.22
N ILE A 358 1.98 -24.11 -11.18
CA ILE A 358 2.19 -22.66 -11.20
C ILE A 358 1.69 -22.05 -12.52
N VAL A 359 2.04 -22.66 -13.65
CA VAL A 359 1.61 -22.17 -14.97
C VAL A 359 0.09 -22.25 -15.10
N LEU A 360 -0.52 -23.37 -14.71
CA LEU A 360 -1.97 -23.55 -14.83
C LEU A 360 -2.76 -22.60 -13.91
N ALA A 361 -2.28 -22.37 -12.69
CA ALA A 361 -2.90 -21.43 -11.76
C ALA A 361 -2.82 -19.97 -12.26
N ASN A 362 -1.65 -19.55 -12.77
CA ASN A 362 -1.47 -18.20 -13.31
C ASN A 362 -2.22 -17.99 -14.63
N LEU A 363 -2.31 -19.03 -15.47
CA LEU A 363 -3.14 -19.01 -16.70
C LEU A 363 -4.61 -18.78 -16.35
N CYS A 364 -5.16 -19.58 -15.43
CA CYS A 364 -6.55 -19.43 -14.98
C CYS A 364 -6.82 -18.06 -14.35
N ALA A 365 -5.91 -17.61 -13.47
CA ALA A 365 -6.03 -16.30 -12.83
C ALA A 365 -5.97 -15.14 -13.84
N SER A 366 -5.04 -15.18 -14.79
CA SER A 366 -4.88 -14.12 -15.80
C SER A 366 -6.06 -14.08 -16.78
N SER A 367 -6.61 -15.24 -17.15
CA SER A 367 -7.82 -15.31 -17.98
C SER A 367 -9.02 -14.70 -17.27
N LEU A 368 -9.22 -15.04 -15.98
CA LEU A 368 -10.32 -14.48 -15.20
C LEU A 368 -10.14 -12.98 -14.93
N LEU A 369 -8.91 -12.52 -14.68
CA LEU A 369 -8.58 -11.09 -14.58
C LEU A 369 -9.05 -10.35 -15.83
N CYS A 370 -8.62 -10.81 -17.02
CA CYS A 370 -8.99 -10.15 -18.28
C CYS A 370 -10.50 -10.28 -18.56
N PHE A 371 -11.12 -11.40 -18.21
CA PHE A 371 -12.56 -11.53 -18.40
C PHE A 371 -13.35 -10.52 -17.54
N VAL A 372 -13.04 -10.43 -16.24
CA VAL A 372 -13.75 -9.58 -15.29
C VAL A 372 -13.46 -8.10 -15.53
N ASP A 373 -12.19 -7.75 -15.70
CA ASP A 373 -11.77 -6.35 -15.89
C ASP A 373 -12.39 -5.76 -17.15
N TYR A 374 -12.33 -6.48 -18.27
CA TYR A 374 -12.83 -5.95 -19.53
C TYR A 374 -14.35 -5.94 -19.61
N SER A 375 -15.02 -6.91 -18.97
CA SER A 375 -16.49 -6.94 -18.88
C SER A 375 -17.05 -5.82 -18.01
N LEU A 376 -16.35 -5.41 -16.94
CA LEU A 376 -16.87 -4.41 -16.00
C LEU A 376 -16.44 -2.99 -16.35
N LEU A 377 -15.19 -2.83 -16.76
CA LEU A 377 -14.52 -1.54 -16.89
C LEU A 377 -14.77 -0.91 -18.27
N PHE A 378 -14.80 -1.70 -19.34
CA PHE A 378 -14.91 -1.19 -20.71
C PHE A 378 -16.28 -1.39 -21.38
N TRP A 379 -17.16 -2.21 -20.80
CA TRP A 379 -18.48 -2.49 -21.37
C TRP A 379 -19.33 -1.21 -21.51
N GLY A 380 -19.66 -0.85 -22.74
CA GLY A 380 -20.43 0.37 -23.05
C GLY A 380 -19.63 1.67 -23.06
N VAL A 381 -18.29 1.63 -22.94
CA VAL A 381 -17.41 2.81 -23.08
C VAL A 381 -16.65 2.79 -24.40
N TYR A 382 -16.13 1.62 -24.80
CA TYR A 382 -15.38 1.43 -26.05
C TYR A 382 -16.06 0.41 -26.95
N PRO A 383 -15.85 0.47 -28.28
CA PRO A 383 -16.36 -0.53 -29.21
C PRO A 383 -15.80 -1.93 -28.88
N ALA A 384 -16.65 -2.95 -28.94
CA ALA A 384 -16.35 -4.29 -28.46
C ALA A 384 -15.09 -4.91 -29.09
N GLU A 385 -14.83 -4.63 -30.38
CA GLU A 385 -13.67 -5.14 -31.11
C GLU A 385 -12.33 -4.63 -30.51
N GLN A 386 -12.27 -3.34 -30.15
CA GLN A 386 -11.06 -2.77 -29.54
C GLN A 386 -10.81 -3.34 -28.14
N VAL A 387 -11.88 -3.54 -27.37
CA VAL A 387 -11.83 -4.10 -26.02
C VAL A 387 -11.31 -5.54 -26.05
N ILE A 388 -11.80 -6.36 -26.98
CA ILE A 388 -11.37 -7.76 -27.14
C ILE A 388 -9.91 -7.84 -27.57
N ASN A 389 -9.48 -7.03 -28.54
CA ASN A 389 -8.09 -7.00 -28.98
C ASN A 389 -7.16 -6.60 -27.83
N LEU A 390 -7.50 -5.54 -27.09
CA LEU A 390 -6.73 -5.12 -25.91
C LEU A 390 -6.65 -6.22 -24.85
N ALA A 391 -7.75 -6.94 -24.60
CA ALA A 391 -7.80 -8.07 -23.66
C ALA A 391 -6.85 -9.19 -24.08
N LEU A 392 -6.86 -9.57 -25.37
CA LEU A 392 -6.00 -10.62 -25.89
C LEU A 392 -4.52 -10.22 -25.82
N HIS A 393 -4.16 -8.97 -26.12
CA HIS A 393 -2.78 -8.50 -26.02
C HIS A 393 -2.26 -8.51 -24.58
N VAL A 394 -3.06 -8.00 -23.63
CA VAL A 394 -2.69 -8.00 -22.20
C VAL A 394 -2.62 -9.40 -21.64
N TRP A 395 -3.55 -10.28 -22.03
CA TRP A 395 -3.54 -11.69 -21.64
C TRP A 395 -2.28 -12.40 -22.15
N ASN A 396 -1.95 -12.26 -23.44
CA ASN A 396 -0.74 -12.84 -24.02
C ASN A 396 0.53 -12.33 -23.33
N TYR A 397 0.61 -11.03 -23.05
CA TYR A 397 1.74 -10.45 -22.31
C TYR A 397 1.87 -11.08 -20.90
N LYS A 398 0.77 -11.22 -20.16
CA LYS A 398 0.77 -11.84 -18.83
C LYS A 398 1.19 -13.31 -18.86
N LEU A 399 0.83 -14.05 -19.91
CA LEU A 399 1.27 -15.43 -20.09
C LEU A 399 2.76 -15.54 -20.40
N ILE A 400 3.26 -14.75 -21.36
CA ILE A 400 4.68 -14.74 -21.72
C ILE A 400 5.52 -14.38 -20.50
N THR A 401 5.13 -13.34 -19.75
CA THR A 401 5.83 -12.95 -18.52
C THR A 401 5.77 -14.05 -17.46
N THR A 402 4.64 -14.73 -17.27
CA THR A 402 4.54 -15.86 -16.34
C THR A 402 5.54 -16.97 -16.68
N VAL A 403 5.64 -17.36 -17.96
CA VAL A 403 6.57 -18.40 -18.40
C VAL A 403 8.02 -17.94 -18.23
N LEU A 404 8.32 -16.68 -18.54
CA LEU A 404 9.66 -16.09 -18.37
C LEU A 404 10.09 -16.05 -16.89
N PHE A 405 9.17 -15.72 -15.98
CA PHE A 405 9.45 -15.64 -14.54
C PHE A 405 9.34 -16.98 -13.82
N LEU A 406 8.83 -18.04 -14.46
CA LEU A 406 8.74 -19.38 -13.89
C LEU A 406 10.04 -19.89 -13.25
N PRO A 407 11.24 -19.80 -13.88
CA PRO A 407 12.50 -20.20 -13.24
C PRO A 407 12.78 -19.40 -11.96
N VAL A 408 12.46 -18.10 -11.95
CA VAL A 408 12.62 -17.23 -10.78
C VAL A 408 11.69 -17.66 -9.66
N ILE A 409 10.42 -17.99 -9.96
CA ILE A 409 9.46 -18.48 -8.96
C ILE A 409 9.97 -19.77 -8.32
N LEU A 410 10.44 -20.72 -9.13
CA LEU A 410 10.96 -22.00 -8.62
C LEU A 410 12.23 -21.81 -7.79
N TRP A 411 13.11 -20.90 -8.19
CA TRP A 411 14.31 -20.55 -7.45
C TRP A 411 13.97 -19.91 -6.10
N LEU A 412 13.06 -18.93 -6.07
CA LEU A 412 12.56 -18.30 -4.84
C LEU A 412 11.92 -19.32 -3.90
N CYS A 413 11.08 -20.22 -4.42
CA CYS A 413 10.49 -21.29 -3.62
C CYS A 413 11.57 -22.17 -2.97
N LYS A 414 12.60 -22.60 -3.72
CA LYS A 414 13.70 -23.41 -3.18
C LYS A 414 14.51 -22.66 -2.13
N LEU A 415 14.77 -21.37 -2.33
CA LEU A 415 15.52 -20.54 -1.39
C LEU A 415 14.75 -20.37 -0.07
N LEU A 416 13.48 -19.98 -0.16
CA LEU A 416 12.62 -19.77 1.01
C LEU A 416 12.27 -21.07 1.75
N GLU A 417 12.22 -22.21 1.05
CA GLU A 417 12.08 -23.54 1.68
C GLU A 417 13.27 -23.86 2.59
N LYS A 418 14.50 -23.56 2.14
CA LYS A 418 15.71 -23.75 2.94
C LYS A 418 15.69 -22.88 4.19
N ASP A 419 15.33 -21.61 4.04
CA ASP A 419 15.26 -20.67 5.17
C ASP A 419 14.17 -21.08 6.17
N LYS A 420 13.00 -21.51 5.68
CA LYS A 420 11.92 -22.03 6.52
C LYS A 420 12.34 -23.29 7.27
N ALA A 421 13.04 -24.22 6.61
CA ALA A 421 13.55 -25.43 7.24
C ALA A 421 14.61 -25.12 8.30
N PHE A 422 15.50 -24.16 8.04
CA PHE A 422 16.50 -23.69 9.00
C PHE A 422 15.85 -23.07 10.25
N LEU A 423 14.83 -22.22 10.06
CA LEU A 423 14.09 -21.60 11.16
C LEU A 423 13.34 -22.65 12.02
N LEU A 424 12.73 -23.66 11.39
CA LEU A 424 12.07 -24.75 12.10
C LEU A 424 13.08 -25.58 12.92
N LYS A 425 14.27 -25.85 12.38
CA LYS A 425 15.34 -26.58 13.08
C LYS A 425 15.92 -25.77 14.25
N SER A 426 16.11 -24.46 14.09
CA SER A 426 16.58 -23.57 15.16
C SER A 426 15.55 -23.38 16.27
N SER A 427 14.25 -23.43 15.95
CA SER A 427 13.17 -23.33 16.94
C SER A 427 12.93 -24.64 17.70
N ALA A 428 13.38 -25.78 17.17
CA ALA A 428 13.29 -27.09 17.83
C ALA A 428 14.53 -27.40 18.71
N ALA A 429 15.60 -26.61 18.58
CA ALA A 429 16.84 -26.73 19.34
C ALA A 429 16.89 -25.82 20.60
N ILE A 430 15.81 -25.09 20.87
CA ILE A 430 15.58 -24.24 22.06
C ILE A 430 14.36 -24.82 22.78
#